data_AF-A0A4Y6VAE2-F1
#
_entry.id   AF-A0A4Y6VAE2-F1
#
_cell.length_a   1.000
_cell.length_b   1.000
_cell.length_c   1.000
_cell.angle_alpha   90.00
_cell.angle_beta   90.00
_cell.angle_gamma   90.00
#
_symmetry.space_group_name_H-M   'P 1'
#
loop_
_entity.id
_entity.type
_entity.pdbx_description
1 polymer ?
#
loop_
_entity_poly.entity_id
_entity_poly.type
_entity_poly.pdbx_seq_one_letter_code
_entity_poly.pdbx_strand_id
1 'polypeptide(L)'
;MHLIFTAPCIFIIFNWLWPLPIPYWLKFLLAILLLIGSQYHLWARLSSGTPMLPEFPRFLILTFNWLFGAITFLAFFQLVLDTATLFFVISYRHSICIPVFFRATIGLLAAFLSACAVWNATRLPKLRNIAVAIPNLPPEFENYTILQLADLHLTRLFPTAWAEKVTILANAKHADLIVITGDFIDGPVSLRKSDIAPLKRLYAPDGVFAVPGNHEYYFNYQEWLTHLKSLDITMLLNEHTLLTRGDATLVLAGVTDLSAAHHNEQPPNLDAALKDAPAAPIVLLDHQPRNAVEAAKRKVALQLSGHTHGGMIPGLDRLVARANNGFVSGRYTVGAMHLYVSNGTGIWAGFALRLAKPPEITCFQLNRTEK
;
A
#
# COMPACT_ATOMS: atom_id res chain seq x y z
N MET A 1 21.68 7.20 -7.05
CA MET A 1 20.38 6.49 -6.99
C MET A 1 19.97 5.81 -8.30
N HIS A 2 20.31 6.36 -9.49
CA HIS A 2 19.94 5.77 -10.80
C HIS A 2 20.57 4.40 -11.12
N LEU A 3 21.79 4.14 -10.65
CA LEU A 3 22.51 2.89 -10.91
C LEU A 3 21.82 1.63 -10.37
N ILE A 4 21.04 1.76 -9.28
CA ILE A 4 20.39 0.62 -8.63
C ILE A 4 19.31 0.01 -9.53
N PHE A 5 18.57 0.83 -10.28
CA PHE A 5 17.51 0.37 -11.17
C PHE A 5 18.04 -0.09 -12.54
N THR A 6 19.19 0.43 -12.96
CA THR A 6 19.84 0.04 -14.21
C THR A 6 20.61 -1.29 -14.09
N ALA A 7 21.08 -1.65 -12.88
CA ALA A 7 21.88 -2.86 -12.68
C ALA A 7 21.15 -4.17 -13.05
N PRO A 8 19.88 -4.42 -12.62
CA PRO A 8 19.11 -5.57 -13.09
C PRO A 8 18.94 -5.59 -14.61
N CYS A 9 18.73 -4.43 -15.23
CA CYS A 9 18.59 -4.30 -16.67
C CYS A 9 19.88 -4.67 -17.42
N ILE A 10 21.03 -4.16 -16.97
CA ILE A 10 22.33 -4.50 -17.56
C ILE A 10 22.60 -6.00 -17.39
N PHE A 11 22.31 -6.55 -16.21
CA PHE A 11 22.46 -7.97 -15.91
C PHE A 11 21.66 -8.85 -16.89
N ILE A 12 20.38 -8.54 -17.15
CA ILE A 12 19.58 -9.32 -18.12
C ILE A 12 20.03 -9.10 -19.57
N ILE A 13 20.54 -7.91 -19.94
CA ILE A 13 21.04 -7.68 -21.31
C ILE A 13 22.21 -8.62 -21.61
N PHE A 14 23.18 -8.71 -20.71
CA PHE A 14 24.36 -9.56 -20.91
C PHE A 14 24.07 -11.05 -20.67
N ASN A 15 23.32 -11.39 -19.62
CA ASN A 15 23.16 -12.79 -19.21
C ASN A 15 21.96 -13.46 -19.84
N TRP A 16 20.92 -12.73 -20.26
CA TRP A 16 19.70 -13.30 -20.84
C TRP A 16 19.52 -12.96 -22.32
N LEU A 17 19.61 -11.69 -22.73
CA LEU A 17 19.33 -11.24 -24.11
C LEU A 17 20.47 -11.58 -25.07
N TRP A 18 21.72 -11.31 -24.68
CA TRP A 18 22.89 -11.54 -25.53
C TRP A 18 23.04 -12.99 -26.02
N PRO A 19 22.81 -14.03 -25.18
CA PRO A 19 22.90 -15.43 -25.60
C PRO A 19 21.75 -15.91 -26.51
N LEU A 20 20.67 -15.14 -26.70
CA LEU A 20 19.56 -15.57 -27.56
C LEU A 20 19.98 -15.60 -29.04
N PRO A 21 19.57 -16.61 -29.83
CA PRO A 21 19.92 -16.74 -31.25
C PRO A 21 19.01 -15.88 -32.14
N ILE A 22 18.92 -14.58 -31.84
CA ILE A 22 18.14 -13.60 -32.60
C ILE A 22 19.06 -12.56 -33.28
N PRO A 23 18.61 -11.90 -34.36
CA PRO A 23 19.42 -10.90 -35.07
C PRO A 23 19.90 -9.75 -34.17
N TYR A 24 21.09 -9.22 -34.44
CA TYR A 24 21.69 -8.15 -33.63
C TYR A 24 20.85 -6.86 -33.58
N TRP A 25 20.20 -6.49 -34.68
CA TRP A 25 19.32 -5.33 -34.72
C TRP A 25 18.15 -5.47 -33.73
N LEU A 26 17.62 -6.69 -33.59
CA LEU A 26 16.53 -6.97 -32.65
C LEU A 26 17.05 -6.98 -31.20
N LYS A 27 18.25 -7.53 -30.94
CA LYS A 27 18.90 -7.41 -29.62
C LYS A 27 19.10 -5.96 -29.22
N PHE A 28 19.57 -5.12 -30.14
CA PHE A 28 19.79 -3.71 -29.89
C PHE A 28 18.47 -2.99 -29.56
N LEU A 29 17.42 -3.23 -30.33
CA LEU A 29 16.09 -2.66 -30.09
C LEU A 29 15.50 -3.10 -28.74
N LEU A 30 15.60 -4.39 -28.41
CA LEU A 30 15.14 -4.92 -27.12
C LEU A 30 15.98 -4.37 -25.95
N ALA A 31 17.29 -4.22 -26.12
CA ALA A 31 18.15 -3.62 -25.09
C ALA A 31 17.76 -2.17 -24.81
N ILE A 32 17.44 -1.38 -25.85
CA ILE A 32 16.92 -0.01 -25.70
C ILE A 32 15.58 -0.02 -24.96
N LEU A 33 14.65 -0.91 -25.34
CA LEU A 33 13.35 -1.01 -24.68
C LEU A 33 13.49 -1.35 -23.19
N LEU A 34 14.33 -2.34 -22.86
CA LEU A 34 14.62 -2.72 -21.47
C LEU A 34 15.24 -1.55 -20.70
N LEU A 35 16.18 -0.82 -21.31
CA LEU A 35 16.79 0.35 -20.70
C LEU A 35 15.75 1.43 -20.43
N ILE A 36 14.91 1.79 -21.40
CA ILE A 36 13.82 2.77 -21.21
C ILE A 36 12.88 2.33 -20.08
N GLY A 37 12.45 1.07 -20.08
CA GLY A 37 11.58 0.49 -19.05
C GLY A 37 12.20 0.51 -17.64
N SER A 38 13.51 0.23 -17.54
CA SER A 38 14.25 0.26 -16.26
C SER A 38 14.30 1.66 -15.62
N GLN A 39 14.14 2.71 -16.44
CA GLN A 39 14.21 4.10 -16.01
C GLN A 39 12.84 4.68 -15.63
N TYR A 40 11.85 3.85 -15.27
CA TYR A 40 10.49 4.32 -14.91
C TYR A 40 10.48 5.51 -13.93
N HIS A 41 11.22 5.41 -12.83
CA HIS A 41 11.29 6.49 -11.83
C HIS A 41 11.95 7.78 -12.33
N LEU A 42 12.86 7.68 -13.31
CA LEU A 42 13.41 8.85 -13.98
C LEU A 42 12.33 9.52 -14.83
N TRP A 43 11.55 8.75 -15.60
CA TRP A 43 10.43 9.29 -16.38
C TRP A 43 9.38 9.95 -15.48
N ALA A 44 9.04 9.33 -14.35
CA ALA A 44 8.15 9.92 -13.35
C ALA A 44 8.71 11.27 -12.84
N ARG A 45 10.00 11.29 -12.44
CA ARG A 45 10.65 12.54 -12.01
C ARG A 45 10.68 13.61 -13.09
N LEU A 46 10.95 13.26 -14.34
CA LEU A 46 10.95 14.23 -15.45
C LEU A 46 9.56 14.81 -15.70
N SER A 47 8.49 14.04 -15.40
CA SER A 47 7.12 14.49 -15.61
C SER A 47 6.58 15.44 -14.53
N SER A 48 7.05 15.32 -13.29
CA SER A 48 6.46 16.01 -12.13
C SER A 48 7.45 16.62 -11.13
N GLY A 49 8.75 16.36 -11.31
CA GLY A 49 9.79 16.70 -10.34
C GLY A 49 10.07 15.63 -9.29
N THR A 50 9.25 14.58 -9.17
CA THR A 50 9.42 13.52 -8.15
C THR A 50 9.22 12.10 -8.72
N PRO A 51 10.02 11.09 -8.29
CA PRO A 51 9.87 9.72 -8.79
C PRO A 51 8.57 9.02 -8.35
N MET A 52 7.82 9.61 -7.42
CA MET A 52 6.58 9.05 -6.88
C MET A 52 5.33 9.46 -7.67
N LEU A 53 5.43 10.50 -8.52
CA LEU A 53 4.28 11.11 -9.18
C LEU A 53 4.41 11.06 -10.71
N PRO A 54 4.04 9.95 -11.37
CA PRO A 54 4.05 9.89 -12.83
C PRO A 54 2.89 10.70 -13.45
N GLU A 55 3.21 11.79 -14.14
CA GLU A 55 2.25 12.70 -14.80
C GLU A 55 2.14 12.46 -16.31
N PHE A 56 1.98 11.20 -16.72
CA PHE A 56 1.72 10.81 -18.11
C PHE A 56 0.47 9.90 -18.21
N PRO A 57 -0.09 9.65 -19.41
CA PRO A 57 -1.30 8.85 -19.57
C PRO A 57 -1.24 7.49 -18.86
N ARG A 58 -2.36 7.07 -18.28
CA ARG A 58 -2.47 5.83 -17.48
C ARG A 58 -1.92 4.59 -18.17
N PHE A 59 -2.15 4.42 -19.48
CA PHE A 59 -1.65 3.26 -20.21
C PHE A 59 -0.12 3.19 -20.24
N LEU A 60 0.58 4.34 -20.25
CA LEU A 60 2.03 4.38 -20.14
C LEU A 60 2.49 4.00 -18.73
N ILE A 61 1.78 4.45 -17.67
CA ILE A 61 2.07 4.06 -16.28
C ILE A 61 1.98 2.53 -16.13
N LEU A 62 0.93 1.92 -16.67
CA LEU A 62 0.74 0.46 -16.66
C LEU A 62 1.87 -0.25 -17.43
N THR A 63 2.19 0.24 -18.63
CA THR A 63 3.28 -0.34 -19.46
C THR A 63 4.64 -0.23 -18.77
N PHE A 64 4.95 0.90 -18.15
CA PHE A 64 6.21 1.07 -17.43
C PHE A 64 6.30 0.14 -16.21
N ASN A 65 5.25 0.04 -15.40
CA ASN A 65 5.23 -0.88 -14.26
C ASN A 65 5.33 -2.35 -14.73
N TRP A 66 4.68 -2.68 -15.86
CA TRP A 66 4.81 -4.01 -16.47
C TRP A 66 6.24 -4.30 -16.93
N LEU A 67 6.90 -3.38 -17.65
CA LEU A 67 8.29 -3.53 -18.08
C LEU A 67 9.23 -3.62 -16.88
N PHE A 68 9.07 -2.74 -15.89
CA PHE A 68 9.88 -2.72 -14.68
C PHE A 68 9.75 -4.03 -13.87
N GLY A 69 8.52 -4.53 -13.69
CA GLY A 69 8.27 -5.81 -13.05
C GLY A 69 8.85 -6.98 -13.84
N ALA A 70 8.73 -6.96 -15.18
CA ALA A 70 9.26 -8.02 -16.04
C ALA A 70 10.79 -8.06 -15.97
N ILE A 71 11.46 -6.91 -15.99
CA ILE A 71 12.91 -6.78 -15.79
C ILE A 71 13.33 -7.35 -14.44
N THR A 72 12.59 -7.00 -13.38
CA THR A 72 12.90 -7.42 -12.00
C THR A 72 12.73 -8.94 -11.83
N PHE A 73 11.61 -9.51 -12.28
CA PHE A 73 11.38 -10.95 -12.23
C PHE A 73 12.37 -11.72 -13.11
N LEU A 74 12.67 -11.21 -14.30
CA LEU A 74 13.63 -11.84 -15.19
C LEU A 74 15.03 -11.85 -14.60
N ALA A 75 15.47 -10.74 -13.99
CA ALA A 75 16.76 -10.69 -13.29
C ALA A 75 16.83 -11.72 -12.16
N PHE A 76 15.75 -11.86 -11.38
CA PHE A 76 15.65 -12.87 -10.33
C PHE A 76 15.72 -14.30 -10.89
N PHE A 77 14.93 -14.64 -11.92
CA PHE A 77 14.96 -15.96 -12.52
C PHE A 77 16.29 -16.29 -13.19
N GLN A 78 16.92 -15.30 -13.83
CA GLN A 78 18.24 -15.44 -14.42
C GLN A 78 19.28 -15.73 -13.32
N LEU A 79 19.23 -15.02 -12.19
CA LEU A 79 20.11 -15.29 -11.05
C LEU A 79 19.93 -16.72 -10.49
N VAL A 80 18.69 -17.20 -10.36
CA VAL A 80 18.39 -18.57 -9.93
C VAL A 80 18.94 -19.59 -10.93
N LEU A 81 18.75 -19.35 -12.23
CA LEU A 81 19.23 -20.22 -13.30
C LEU A 81 20.77 -20.28 -13.32
N ASP A 82 21.44 -19.14 -13.17
CA ASP A 82 22.90 -19.05 -13.12
C ASP A 82 23.47 -19.75 -11.88
N THR A 83 22.83 -19.58 -10.72
CA THR A 83 23.22 -20.25 -9.47
C THR A 83 23.05 -21.77 -9.57
N ALA A 84 21.93 -22.24 -10.14
CA ALA A 84 21.69 -23.66 -10.36
C ALA A 84 22.70 -24.27 -11.35
N THR A 85 23.01 -23.53 -12.41
CA THR A 85 24.02 -23.94 -13.41
C THR A 85 25.41 -24.03 -12.77
N LEU A 86 25.80 -23.03 -11.98
CA LEU A 86 27.07 -23.02 -11.26
C LEU A 86 27.18 -24.20 -10.28
N PHE A 87 26.12 -24.45 -9.51
CA PHE A 87 26.06 -25.60 -8.60
C PHE A 87 26.24 -26.93 -9.34
N PHE A 88 25.57 -27.10 -10.49
CA PHE A 88 25.72 -28.30 -11.31
C PHE A 88 27.16 -28.46 -11.82
N VAL A 89 27.75 -27.41 -12.38
CA VAL A 89 29.12 -27.43 -12.93
C VAL A 89 30.13 -27.80 -11.84
N ILE A 90 29.98 -27.26 -10.63
CA ILE A 90 30.86 -27.58 -9.50
C ILE A 90 30.68 -29.03 -9.05
N SER A 91 29.43 -29.50 -8.96
CA SER A 91 29.09 -30.83 -8.42
C SER A 91 29.48 -31.96 -9.37
N TYR A 92 29.23 -31.78 -10.66
CA TYR A 92 29.44 -32.82 -11.67
C TYR A 92 30.70 -32.60 -12.52
N ARG A 93 31.42 -31.49 -12.34
CA ARG A 93 32.65 -31.12 -13.07
C ARG A 93 32.47 -31.11 -14.60
N HIS A 94 31.24 -30.90 -15.07
CA HIS A 94 30.89 -30.81 -16.48
C HIS A 94 30.27 -29.45 -16.79
N SER A 95 30.73 -28.81 -17.87
CA SER A 95 30.14 -27.58 -18.37
C SER A 95 28.77 -27.86 -19.01
N ILE A 96 27.77 -27.05 -18.66
CA ILE A 96 26.46 -27.05 -19.30
C ILE A 96 26.25 -25.73 -20.00
N CYS A 97 25.73 -25.78 -21.23
CA CYS A 97 25.17 -24.62 -21.89
C CYS A 97 23.67 -24.55 -21.59
N ILE A 98 23.20 -23.41 -21.07
CA ILE A 98 21.77 -23.19 -20.80
C ILE A 98 21.02 -23.16 -22.14
N PRO A 99 20.09 -24.10 -22.39
CA PRO A 99 19.33 -24.13 -23.63
C PRO A 99 18.47 -22.87 -23.82
N VAL A 100 18.31 -22.45 -25.07
CA VAL A 100 17.50 -21.28 -25.45
C VAL A 100 16.06 -21.38 -24.94
N PHE A 101 15.50 -22.60 -24.93
CA PHE A 101 14.17 -22.87 -24.40
C PHE A 101 13.99 -22.40 -22.95
N PHE A 102 14.95 -22.65 -22.06
CA PHE A 102 14.87 -22.20 -20.66
C PHE A 102 14.90 -20.67 -20.57
N ARG A 103 15.75 -20.02 -21.37
CA ARG A 103 15.84 -18.55 -21.44
C ARG A 103 14.52 -17.94 -21.90
N ALA A 104 13.96 -18.46 -23.00
CA ALA A 104 12.65 -18.02 -23.50
C ALA A 104 11.56 -18.23 -22.44
N THR A 105 11.56 -19.37 -21.76
CA THR A 105 10.59 -19.72 -20.71
C THR A 105 10.64 -18.73 -19.54
N ILE A 106 11.81 -18.43 -18.98
CA ILE A 106 11.91 -17.47 -17.87
C ILE A 106 11.55 -16.04 -18.29
N GLY A 107 11.84 -15.67 -19.55
CA GLY A 107 11.43 -14.38 -20.12
C GLY A 107 9.92 -14.24 -20.23
N LEU A 108 9.25 -15.24 -20.80
CA LEU A 108 7.79 -15.28 -20.90
C LEU A 108 7.13 -15.33 -19.53
N LEU A 109 7.66 -16.14 -18.60
CA LEU A 109 7.15 -16.23 -17.24
C LEU A 109 7.29 -14.91 -16.49
N ALA A 110 8.43 -14.22 -16.61
CA ALA A 110 8.63 -12.91 -15.99
C ALA A 110 7.64 -11.86 -16.54
N ALA A 111 7.46 -11.80 -17.86
CA ALA A 111 6.49 -10.91 -18.49
C ALA A 111 5.04 -11.21 -18.05
N PHE A 112 4.67 -12.49 -17.98
CA PHE A 112 3.35 -12.94 -17.53
C PHE A 112 3.11 -12.59 -16.06
N LEU A 113 4.04 -12.93 -15.16
CA LEU A 113 3.93 -12.62 -13.74
C LEU A 113 3.86 -11.11 -13.48
N SER A 114 4.63 -10.32 -14.24
CA SER A 114 4.54 -8.86 -14.19
C SER A 114 3.14 -8.37 -14.62
N ALA A 115 2.58 -8.92 -15.69
CA ALA A 115 1.24 -8.54 -16.13
C ALA A 115 0.18 -8.90 -15.06
N CYS A 116 0.27 -10.10 -14.48
CA CYS A 116 -0.57 -10.49 -13.35
C CYS A 116 -0.39 -9.56 -12.15
N ALA A 117 0.84 -9.13 -11.88
CA ALA A 117 1.16 -8.25 -10.76
C ALA A 117 0.58 -6.85 -10.93
N VAL A 118 0.71 -6.25 -12.12
CA VAL A 118 0.11 -4.95 -12.46
C VAL A 118 -1.42 -5.05 -12.44
N TRP A 119 -1.99 -6.12 -13.00
CA TRP A 119 -3.44 -6.33 -12.99
C TRP A 119 -3.98 -6.44 -11.56
N ASN A 120 -3.33 -7.24 -10.71
CA ASN A 120 -3.70 -7.35 -9.29
C ASN A 120 -3.52 -6.02 -8.54
N ALA A 121 -2.51 -5.23 -8.88
CA ALA A 121 -2.25 -3.94 -8.26
C ALA A 121 -3.30 -2.88 -8.59
N THR A 122 -3.92 -2.96 -9.78
CA THR A 122 -4.74 -1.86 -10.34
C THR A 122 -6.21 -2.20 -10.52
N ARG A 123 -6.61 -3.46 -10.27
CA ARG A 123 -8.03 -3.84 -10.22
C ARG A 123 -8.75 -3.19 -9.04
N LEU A 124 -10.07 -3.17 -9.09
CA LEU A 124 -10.86 -2.72 -7.94
C LEU A 124 -10.61 -3.61 -6.72
N PRO A 125 -10.51 -3.02 -5.53
CA PRO A 125 -10.36 -3.76 -4.28
C PRO A 125 -11.56 -4.65 -4.04
N LYS A 126 -11.33 -5.81 -3.41
CA LYS A 126 -12.41 -6.67 -2.94
C LYS A 126 -12.78 -6.29 -1.50
N LEU A 127 -14.07 -6.36 -1.19
CA LEU A 127 -14.53 -6.26 0.20
C LEU A 127 -14.03 -7.48 0.99
N ARG A 128 -13.48 -7.24 2.18
CA ARG A 128 -13.06 -8.26 3.14
C ARG A 128 -13.77 -8.02 4.46
N ASN A 129 -14.51 -9.00 4.97
CA ASN A 129 -15.18 -8.91 6.26
C ASN A 129 -14.32 -9.61 7.34
N ILE A 130 -14.19 -8.97 8.50
CA ILE A 130 -13.31 -9.41 9.58
C ILE A 130 -14.03 -9.24 10.92
N ALA A 131 -14.35 -10.33 11.58
CA ALA A 131 -14.89 -10.29 12.95
C ALA A 131 -13.77 -10.07 13.96
N VAL A 132 -13.87 -9.05 14.82
CA VAL A 132 -12.87 -8.70 15.83
C VAL A 132 -13.50 -8.78 17.21
N ALA A 133 -12.94 -9.63 18.07
CA ALA A 133 -13.34 -9.73 19.46
C ALA A 133 -12.77 -8.54 20.26
N ILE A 134 -13.63 -7.73 20.88
CA ILE A 134 -13.21 -6.61 21.71
C ILE A 134 -13.55 -6.92 23.18
N PRO A 135 -12.55 -7.01 24.07
CA PRO A 135 -12.79 -7.20 25.49
C PRO A 135 -13.55 -6.02 26.09
N ASN A 136 -14.57 -6.31 26.91
CA ASN A 136 -15.43 -5.29 27.53
C ASN A 136 -16.12 -4.34 26.52
N LEU A 137 -16.41 -4.83 25.31
CA LEU A 137 -17.25 -4.09 24.36
C LEU A 137 -18.66 -3.91 24.96
N PRO A 138 -19.20 -2.69 25.04
CA PRO A 138 -20.57 -2.48 25.48
C PRO A 138 -21.56 -3.21 24.55
N PRO A 139 -22.65 -3.80 25.07
CA PRO A 139 -23.65 -4.51 24.27
C PRO A 139 -24.22 -3.71 23.09
N GLU A 140 -24.29 -2.38 23.22
CA GLU A 140 -24.80 -1.45 22.21
C GLU A 140 -23.91 -1.36 20.97
N PHE A 141 -22.64 -1.80 21.08
CA PHE A 141 -21.68 -1.91 19.97
C PHE A 141 -21.52 -3.35 19.48
N GLU A 142 -22.34 -4.30 19.93
CA GLU A 142 -22.34 -5.65 19.36
C GLU A 142 -22.73 -5.59 17.87
N ASN A 143 -21.94 -6.27 17.03
CA ASN A 143 -22.03 -6.22 15.57
C ASN A 143 -21.74 -4.86 14.93
N TYR A 144 -21.19 -3.89 15.68
CA TYR A 144 -20.81 -2.60 15.13
C TYR A 144 -19.81 -2.75 13.99
N THR A 145 -20.04 -2.03 12.88
CA THR A 145 -19.26 -2.18 11.65
C THR A 145 -18.40 -0.96 11.35
N ILE A 146 -17.09 -1.19 11.19
CA ILE A 146 -16.12 -0.18 10.77
C ILE A 146 -15.57 -0.54 9.40
N LEU A 147 -15.76 0.31 8.41
CA LEU A 147 -15.17 0.14 7.08
C LEU A 147 -13.86 0.95 6.97
N GLN A 148 -12.75 0.28 6.72
CA GLN A 148 -11.45 0.89 6.48
C GLN A 148 -11.16 0.99 4.99
N LEU A 149 -10.79 2.20 4.56
CA LEU A 149 -10.00 2.45 3.36
C LEU A 149 -8.57 2.81 3.79
N ALA A 150 -7.57 2.41 3.01
CA ALA A 150 -6.17 2.73 3.30
C ALA A 150 -5.41 2.90 1.99
N ASP A 151 -4.42 3.79 1.96
CA ASP A 151 -3.44 3.88 0.86
C ASP A 151 -4.11 3.93 -0.53
N LEU A 152 -5.02 4.89 -0.71
CA LEU A 152 -5.76 5.08 -1.96
C LEU A 152 -4.82 5.53 -3.10
N HIS A 153 -3.83 6.37 -2.79
CA HIS A 153 -2.88 6.96 -3.74
C HIS A 153 -3.53 7.42 -5.06
N LEU A 154 -4.57 8.25 -4.94
CA LEU A 154 -5.26 8.77 -6.12
C LEU A 154 -4.29 9.59 -6.99
N THR A 155 -4.21 9.16 -8.25
CA THR A 155 -3.25 9.63 -9.25
C THR A 155 -3.77 9.36 -10.66
N ARG A 156 -2.99 9.64 -11.70
CA ARG A 156 -3.28 9.16 -13.05
C ARG A 156 -3.37 7.63 -13.16
N LEU A 157 -2.82 6.87 -12.21
CA LEU A 157 -3.02 5.42 -12.13
C LEU A 157 -4.43 5.06 -11.62
N PHE A 158 -4.90 5.82 -10.62
CA PHE A 158 -6.20 5.71 -9.95
C PHE A 158 -7.00 7.02 -10.11
N PRO A 159 -7.54 7.28 -11.31
CA PRO A 159 -8.21 8.55 -11.62
C PRO A 159 -9.56 8.68 -10.91
N THR A 160 -10.21 9.85 -11.01
CA THR A 160 -11.58 10.10 -10.48
C THR A 160 -12.52 8.92 -10.67
N ALA A 161 -12.66 8.36 -11.88
CA ALA A 161 -13.57 7.25 -12.16
C ALA A 161 -13.29 5.96 -11.34
N TRP A 162 -12.06 5.75 -10.89
CA TRP A 162 -11.72 4.68 -9.95
C TRP A 162 -12.15 5.03 -8.52
N ALA A 163 -11.88 6.26 -8.06
CA ALA A 163 -12.33 6.75 -6.76
C ALA A 163 -13.86 6.72 -6.62
N GLU A 164 -14.59 7.01 -7.70
CA GLU A 164 -16.05 6.87 -7.75
C GLU A 164 -16.51 5.44 -7.50
N LYS A 165 -15.87 4.46 -8.15
CA LYS A 165 -16.21 3.04 -7.95
C LYS A 165 -15.87 2.58 -6.54
N VAL A 166 -14.74 3.01 -5.97
CA VAL A 166 -14.38 2.72 -4.57
C VAL A 166 -15.39 3.32 -3.61
N THR A 167 -15.81 4.56 -3.83
CA THR A 167 -16.82 5.24 -3.02
C THR A 167 -18.16 4.49 -3.06
N ILE A 168 -18.60 4.06 -4.26
CA ILE A 168 -19.82 3.27 -4.43
C ILE A 168 -19.71 1.93 -3.68
N LEU A 169 -18.58 1.22 -3.83
CA LEU A 169 -18.35 -0.05 -3.13
C LEU A 169 -18.33 0.12 -1.60
N ALA A 170 -17.73 1.20 -1.11
CA ALA A 170 -17.67 1.51 0.31
C ALA A 170 -19.06 1.78 0.89
N ASN A 171 -19.84 2.67 0.26
CA ASN A 171 -21.19 3.01 0.72
C ASN A 171 -22.15 1.82 0.63
N ALA A 172 -21.99 0.94 -0.37
CA ALA A 172 -22.81 -0.26 -0.51
C ALA A 172 -22.64 -1.26 0.65
N LYS A 173 -21.60 -1.10 1.48
CA LYS A 173 -21.43 -1.92 2.70
C LYS A 173 -22.35 -1.46 3.84
N HIS A 174 -22.89 -0.25 3.80
CA HIS A 174 -23.74 0.32 4.86
C HIS A 174 -23.11 0.18 6.25
N ALA A 175 -21.82 0.50 6.36
CA ALA A 175 -21.11 0.43 7.64
C ALA A 175 -21.58 1.55 8.58
N ASP A 176 -21.48 1.31 9.89
CA ASP A 176 -21.80 2.30 10.92
C ASP A 176 -20.79 3.46 10.90
N LEU A 177 -19.52 3.14 10.64
CA LEU A 177 -18.39 4.07 10.57
C LEU A 177 -17.53 3.79 9.34
N ILE A 178 -17.05 4.86 8.68
CA ILE A 178 -15.97 4.75 7.68
C ILE A 178 -14.72 5.42 8.23
N VAL A 179 -13.59 4.75 8.10
CA VAL A 179 -12.27 5.27 8.48
C VAL A 179 -11.30 5.20 7.30
N ILE A 180 -10.40 6.20 7.21
CA ILE A 180 -9.34 6.23 6.20
C ILE A 180 -8.00 6.37 6.89
N THR A 181 -7.15 5.34 6.78
CA THR A 181 -5.87 5.29 7.50
C THR A 181 -4.72 5.76 6.61
N GLY A 182 -4.78 7.02 6.16
CA GLY A 182 -3.71 7.71 5.45
C GLY A 182 -3.53 7.39 3.96
N ASP A 183 -2.62 8.15 3.34
CA ASP A 183 -2.16 8.04 1.95
C ASP A 183 -3.31 8.09 0.94
N PHE A 184 -4.02 9.22 0.95
CA PHE A 184 -5.14 9.47 0.06
C PHE A 184 -4.69 9.63 -1.39
N ILE A 185 -3.54 10.29 -1.59
CA ILE A 185 -3.14 10.90 -2.86
C ILE A 185 -1.64 10.78 -3.08
N ASP A 186 -1.22 10.97 -4.33
CA ASP A 186 0.14 11.45 -4.64
C ASP A 186 0.03 12.73 -5.48
N GLY A 187 0.69 13.80 -5.05
CA GLY A 187 0.72 15.10 -5.73
C GLY A 187 0.05 16.25 -4.96
N PRO A 188 0.31 17.51 -5.32
CA PRO A 188 -0.34 18.67 -4.69
C PRO A 188 -1.84 18.73 -4.99
N VAL A 189 -2.61 19.42 -4.15
CA VAL A 189 -4.07 19.59 -4.31
C VAL A 189 -4.44 20.13 -5.69
N SER A 190 -3.66 21.08 -6.21
CA SER A 190 -3.88 21.65 -7.56
C SER A 190 -3.93 20.61 -8.69
N LEU A 191 -3.25 19.48 -8.55
CA LEU A 191 -3.22 18.39 -9.53
C LEU A 191 -4.21 17.26 -9.25
N ARG A 192 -4.74 17.16 -8.02
CA ARG A 192 -5.50 16.00 -7.55
C ARG A 192 -6.88 16.29 -7.00
N LYS A 193 -7.25 17.57 -6.89
CA LYS A 193 -8.57 18.00 -6.41
C LYS A 193 -9.74 17.27 -7.09
N SER A 194 -9.67 17.04 -8.40
CA SER A 194 -10.70 16.29 -9.14
C SER A 194 -10.65 14.78 -8.91
N ASP A 195 -9.47 14.22 -8.68
CA ASP A 195 -9.29 12.78 -8.48
C ASP A 195 -9.91 12.34 -7.14
N ILE A 196 -9.74 13.15 -6.09
CA ILE A 196 -10.24 12.87 -4.75
C ILE A 196 -11.70 13.27 -4.51
N ALA A 197 -12.25 14.19 -5.32
CA ALA A 197 -13.61 14.73 -5.14
C ALA A 197 -14.72 13.69 -4.89
N PRO A 198 -14.70 12.48 -5.50
CA PRO A 198 -15.70 11.45 -5.20
C PRO A 198 -15.81 11.05 -3.73
N LEU A 199 -14.72 11.13 -2.96
CA LEU A 199 -14.71 10.72 -1.55
C LEU A 199 -15.66 11.56 -0.67
N LYS A 200 -16.04 12.77 -1.12
CA LYS A 200 -17.07 13.59 -0.45
C LYS A 200 -18.42 12.87 -0.33
N ARG A 201 -18.68 11.89 -1.20
CA ARG A 201 -19.92 11.10 -1.17
C ARG A 201 -19.83 9.91 -0.22
N LEU A 202 -18.71 9.65 0.43
CA LEU A 202 -18.63 8.63 1.48
C LEU A 202 -19.61 8.99 2.59
N TYR A 203 -20.37 8.00 3.05
CA TYR A 203 -21.38 8.22 4.07
C TYR A 203 -21.48 7.00 4.98
N ALA A 204 -21.45 7.28 6.28
CA ALA A 204 -21.78 6.34 7.35
C ALA A 204 -22.53 7.11 8.46
N PRO A 205 -23.47 6.47 9.17
CA PRO A 205 -24.26 7.13 10.21
C PRO A 205 -23.42 7.83 11.28
N ASP A 206 -22.32 7.20 11.71
CA ASP A 206 -21.46 7.74 12.77
C ASP A 206 -20.30 8.58 12.19
N GLY A 207 -20.24 8.77 10.87
CA GLY A 207 -19.33 9.68 10.19
C GLY A 207 -18.16 9.04 9.44
N VAL A 208 -17.34 9.88 8.84
CA VAL A 208 -16.14 9.51 8.06
C VAL A 208 -14.92 10.15 8.72
N PHE A 209 -14.06 9.33 9.32
CA PHE A 209 -12.86 9.79 10.03
C PHE A 209 -11.58 9.38 9.32
N ALA A 210 -10.49 10.12 9.55
CA ALA A 210 -9.22 9.78 8.95
C ALA A 210 -8.01 10.27 9.75
N VAL A 211 -6.86 9.68 9.43
CA VAL A 211 -5.54 10.16 9.84
C VAL A 211 -4.69 10.39 8.58
N PRO A 212 -3.68 11.29 8.61
CA PRO A 212 -2.76 11.44 7.49
C PRO A 212 -1.82 10.24 7.41
N GLY A 213 -1.42 9.89 6.19
CA GLY A 213 -0.28 9.03 5.93
C GLY A 213 0.96 9.86 5.61
N ASN A 214 2.04 9.23 5.17
CA ASN A 214 3.28 9.93 4.85
C ASN A 214 3.17 10.79 3.58
N HIS A 215 2.28 10.43 2.65
CA HIS A 215 2.18 11.12 1.36
C HIS A 215 1.53 12.50 1.45
N GLU A 216 0.62 12.72 2.40
CA GLU A 216 0.09 14.07 2.65
C GLU A 216 1.22 15.05 3.03
N TYR A 217 2.24 14.59 3.78
CA TYR A 217 3.40 15.41 4.15
C TYR A 217 4.31 15.71 2.96
N TYR A 218 4.49 14.76 2.05
CA TYR A 218 5.34 14.94 0.86
C TYR A 218 4.79 15.97 -0.13
N PHE A 219 3.47 16.23 -0.08
CA PHE A 219 2.77 17.03 -1.09
C PHE A 219 2.00 18.23 -0.52
N ASN A 220 2.58 18.91 0.48
CA ASN A 220 2.00 20.07 1.17
C ASN A 220 0.85 19.70 2.12
N TYR A 221 1.23 19.21 3.30
CA TYR A 221 0.33 18.72 4.35
C TYR A 221 -0.82 19.68 4.68
N GLN A 222 -0.54 20.98 4.89
CA GLN A 222 -1.55 21.94 5.34
C GLN A 222 -2.63 22.20 4.28
N GLU A 223 -2.25 22.22 3.01
CA GLU A 223 -3.19 22.38 1.90
C GLU A 223 -4.09 21.15 1.78
N TRP A 224 -3.50 19.95 1.90
CA TRP A 224 -4.25 18.70 1.90
C TRP A 224 -5.18 18.57 3.10
N LEU A 225 -4.71 18.91 4.30
CA LEU A 225 -5.53 18.89 5.51
C LEU A 225 -6.77 19.78 5.36
N THR A 226 -6.58 20.98 4.82
CA THR A 226 -7.68 21.92 4.54
C THR A 226 -8.65 21.34 3.52
N HIS A 227 -8.12 20.75 2.44
CA HIS A 227 -8.96 20.20 1.38
C HIS A 227 -9.74 18.95 1.83
N LEU A 228 -9.11 18.03 2.56
CA LEU A 228 -9.76 16.82 3.09
C LEU A 228 -10.94 17.18 4.00
N LYS A 229 -10.76 18.17 4.89
CA LYS A 229 -11.86 18.69 5.73
C LYS A 229 -13.03 19.24 4.89
N SER A 230 -12.76 19.86 3.73
CA SER A 230 -13.81 20.36 2.82
C SER A 230 -14.61 19.25 2.10
N LEU A 231 -14.14 18.00 2.19
CA LEU A 231 -14.83 16.80 1.69
C LEU A 231 -15.67 16.11 2.79
N ASP A 232 -15.94 16.80 3.91
CA ASP A 232 -16.69 16.29 5.06
C ASP A 232 -16.01 15.08 5.74
N ILE A 233 -14.67 15.01 5.65
CA ILE A 233 -13.84 14.01 6.33
C ILE A 233 -13.27 14.63 7.61
N THR A 234 -13.56 14.02 8.76
CA THR A 234 -13.03 14.47 10.05
C THR A 234 -11.64 13.88 10.29
N MET A 235 -10.63 14.75 10.28
CA MET A 235 -9.23 14.36 10.50
C MET A 235 -8.92 14.33 12.00
N LEU A 236 -8.48 13.18 12.52
CA LEU A 236 -8.04 12.99 13.91
C LEU A 236 -6.52 13.17 14.01
N LEU A 237 -6.08 14.30 14.56
CA LEU A 237 -4.66 14.66 14.62
C LEU A 237 -4.12 14.61 16.06
N ASN A 238 -3.64 13.45 16.50
CA ASN A 238 -3.26 13.21 17.90
C ASN A 238 -4.40 13.56 18.87
N GLU A 239 -5.60 13.14 18.52
CA GLU A 239 -6.83 13.40 19.27
C GLU A 239 -7.77 12.19 19.15
N HIS A 240 -8.87 12.24 19.91
CA HIS A 240 -9.92 11.24 19.83
C HIS A 240 -11.29 11.88 19.74
N THR A 241 -12.25 11.06 19.31
CA THR A 241 -13.67 11.34 19.41
C THR A 241 -14.37 10.18 20.13
N LEU A 242 -15.56 10.45 20.66
CA LEU A 242 -16.41 9.48 21.32
C LEU A 242 -17.56 9.11 20.39
N LEU A 243 -17.65 7.83 20.07
CA LEU A 243 -18.80 7.26 19.38
C LEU A 243 -19.76 6.79 20.48
N THR A 244 -20.99 7.30 20.47
CA THR A 244 -21.97 7.02 21.53
C THR A 244 -23.20 6.29 20.99
N ARG A 245 -23.66 5.29 21.74
CA ARG A 245 -24.92 4.57 21.48
C ARG A 245 -25.65 4.40 22.81
N GLY A 246 -26.69 5.19 23.03
CA GLY A 246 -27.28 5.33 24.36
C GLY A 246 -26.25 5.90 25.34
N ASP A 247 -26.07 5.22 26.48
CA ASP A 247 -25.07 5.57 27.50
C ASP A 247 -23.69 4.93 27.24
N ALA A 248 -23.58 4.04 26.25
CA ALA A 248 -22.34 3.37 25.92
C ALA A 248 -21.43 4.23 25.04
N THR A 249 -20.13 4.08 25.22
CA THR A 249 -19.10 4.83 24.49
C THR A 249 -18.04 3.89 23.92
N LEU A 250 -17.61 4.17 22.69
CA LEU A 250 -16.42 3.63 22.03
C LEU A 250 -15.48 4.79 21.68
N VAL A 251 -14.21 4.69 22.05
CA VAL A 251 -13.22 5.74 21.74
C VAL A 251 -12.62 5.47 20.37
N LEU A 252 -12.71 6.44 19.47
CA LEU A 252 -11.99 6.43 18.20
C LEU A 252 -10.86 7.45 18.28
N ALA A 253 -9.63 6.98 18.35
CA ALA A 253 -8.43 7.80 18.44
C ALA A 253 -7.66 7.80 17.11
N GLY A 254 -6.94 8.88 16.82
CA GLY A 254 -6.05 8.98 15.66
C GLY A 254 -4.75 9.69 16.01
N VAL A 255 -3.66 9.24 15.41
CA VAL A 255 -2.33 9.88 15.52
C VAL A 255 -1.82 10.32 14.15
N THR A 256 -0.94 11.32 14.13
CA THR A 256 -0.27 11.78 12.90
C THR A 256 0.82 10.80 12.44
N ASP A 257 1.27 10.91 11.19
CA ASP A 257 2.32 10.04 10.64
C ASP A 257 3.72 10.38 11.16
N LEU A 258 4.63 9.40 11.23
CA LEU A 258 6.03 9.60 11.60
C LEU A 258 6.77 10.62 10.71
N SER A 259 6.31 10.82 9.48
CA SER A 259 6.86 11.82 8.55
C SER A 259 6.62 13.25 9.01
N ALA A 260 5.63 13.50 9.87
CA ALA A 260 5.32 14.82 10.41
C ALA A 260 6.54 15.51 11.03
N ALA A 261 7.36 14.75 11.79
CA ALA A 261 8.57 15.26 12.44
C ALA A 261 9.57 15.88 11.44
N HIS A 262 9.67 15.31 10.24
CA HIS A 262 10.58 15.78 9.19
C HIS A 262 10.02 16.97 8.39
N HIS A 263 8.75 17.31 8.60
CA HIS A 263 8.04 18.38 7.89
C HIS A 263 7.62 19.52 8.82
N ASN A 264 8.21 19.61 10.03
CA ASN A 264 7.89 20.61 11.06
C ASN A 264 6.42 20.54 11.54
N GLU A 265 5.81 19.37 11.48
CA GLU A 265 4.46 19.09 11.96
C GLU A 265 4.51 18.23 13.22
N GLN A 266 3.39 18.17 13.95
CA GLN A 266 3.32 17.40 15.20
C GLN A 266 3.52 15.90 14.92
N PRO A 267 4.53 15.23 15.52
CA PRO A 267 4.74 13.79 15.38
C PRO A 267 3.61 13.00 16.06
N PRO A 268 3.48 11.69 15.76
CA PRO A 268 2.50 10.84 16.43
C PRO A 268 2.64 10.92 17.94
N ASN A 269 1.55 11.23 18.63
CA ASN A 269 1.50 11.35 20.07
C ASN A 269 0.23 10.69 20.60
N LEU A 270 0.35 9.41 20.96
CA LEU A 270 -0.76 8.63 21.48
C LEU A 270 -1.22 9.10 22.88
N ASP A 271 -0.29 9.60 23.71
CA ASP A 271 -0.65 10.12 25.04
C ASP A 271 -1.50 11.39 24.92
N ALA A 272 -1.21 12.25 23.93
CA ALA A 272 -2.07 13.38 23.60
C ALA A 272 -3.41 12.92 23.02
N ALA A 273 -3.40 11.93 22.11
CA ALA A 273 -4.61 11.41 21.50
C ALA A 273 -5.60 10.82 22.51
N LEU A 274 -5.10 10.19 23.58
CA LEU A 274 -5.90 9.58 24.63
C LEU A 274 -6.04 10.45 25.89
N LYS A 275 -5.58 11.70 25.84
CA LYS A 275 -5.69 12.61 26.98
C LYS A 275 -7.16 12.82 27.32
N ASP A 276 -7.52 12.62 28.58
CA ASP A 276 -8.87 12.77 29.13
C ASP A 276 -9.93 11.82 28.50
N ALA A 277 -9.51 10.79 27.75
CA ALA A 277 -10.41 9.79 27.20
C ALA A 277 -11.06 8.96 28.33
N PRO A 278 -12.37 8.67 28.26
CA PRO A 278 -13.04 7.86 29.27
C PRO A 278 -12.54 6.40 29.24
N ALA A 279 -12.80 5.67 30.32
CA ALA A 279 -12.50 4.24 30.39
C ALA A 279 -13.49 3.43 29.53
N ALA A 280 -13.21 3.36 28.22
CA ALA A 280 -13.98 2.63 27.21
C ALA A 280 -13.02 1.89 26.25
N PRO A 281 -13.49 0.91 25.46
CA PRO A 281 -12.66 0.30 24.42
C PRO A 281 -12.17 1.33 23.41
N ILE A 282 -10.93 1.17 22.94
CA ILE A 282 -10.27 2.12 22.04
C ILE A 282 -9.98 1.46 20.70
N VAL A 283 -10.46 2.09 19.63
CA VAL A 283 -10.04 1.86 18.25
C VAL A 283 -9.06 2.96 17.86
N LEU A 284 -7.83 2.60 17.50
CA LEU A 284 -6.78 3.52 17.08
C LEU A 284 -6.60 3.48 15.55
N LEU A 285 -6.63 4.65 14.94
CA LEU A 285 -6.16 4.88 13.58
C LEU A 285 -4.70 5.35 13.64
N ASP A 286 -3.80 4.54 13.10
CA ASP A 286 -2.38 4.88 12.98
C ASP A 286 -1.91 4.35 11.63
N HIS A 287 -1.50 5.24 10.73
CA HIS A 287 -1.13 4.86 9.37
C HIS A 287 -0.02 3.80 9.36
N GLN A 288 0.98 3.91 10.25
CA GLN A 288 2.10 2.97 10.31
C GLN A 288 1.94 1.97 11.46
N PRO A 289 2.11 0.66 11.22
CA PRO A 289 1.97 -0.34 12.29
C PRO A 289 3.16 -0.39 13.25
N ARG A 290 4.23 0.39 12.99
CA ARG A 290 5.52 0.28 13.69
C ARG A 290 5.40 0.47 15.20
N ASN A 291 4.48 1.34 15.66
CA ASN A 291 4.31 1.66 17.08
C ASN A 291 3.25 0.81 17.80
N ALA A 292 2.75 -0.28 17.18
CA ALA A 292 1.67 -1.10 17.72
C ALA A 292 1.95 -1.68 19.12
N VAL A 293 3.22 -1.93 19.47
CA VAL A 293 3.60 -2.40 20.81
C VAL A 293 3.32 -1.33 21.88
N GLU A 294 3.57 -0.05 21.58
CA GLU A 294 3.26 1.05 22.50
C GLU A 294 1.75 1.29 22.58
N ALA A 295 1.04 1.18 21.47
CA ALA A 295 -0.43 1.24 21.45
C ALA A 295 -1.06 0.16 22.34
N ALA A 296 -0.56 -1.09 22.25
CA ALA A 296 -1.02 -2.17 23.12
C ALA A 296 -0.79 -1.89 24.62
N LYS A 297 0.35 -1.27 24.98
CA LYS A 297 0.63 -0.86 26.38
C LYS A 297 -0.34 0.20 26.89
N ARG A 298 -0.91 1.02 26.00
CA ARG A 298 -1.96 2.00 26.30
C ARG A 298 -3.37 1.42 26.26
N LYS A 299 -3.51 0.09 26.26
CA LYS A 299 -4.79 -0.64 26.29
C LYS A 299 -5.68 -0.34 25.10
N VAL A 300 -5.09 0.00 23.95
CA VAL A 300 -5.81 0.01 22.68
C VAL A 300 -6.34 -1.40 22.42
N ALA A 301 -7.61 -1.52 22.02
CA ALA A 301 -8.24 -2.80 21.76
C ALA A 301 -8.08 -3.23 20.29
N LEU A 302 -8.19 -2.27 19.36
CA LEU A 302 -8.01 -2.47 17.94
C LEU A 302 -7.20 -1.33 17.34
N GLN A 303 -6.12 -1.64 16.61
CA GLN A 303 -5.40 -0.68 15.78
C GLN A 303 -5.60 -1.03 14.30
N LEU A 304 -5.93 -0.01 13.50
CA LEU A 304 -6.09 -0.09 12.06
C LEU A 304 -4.98 0.71 11.38
N SER A 305 -4.19 0.04 10.53
CA SER A 305 -3.03 0.60 9.84
C SER A 305 -3.02 0.28 8.34
N GLY A 306 -2.23 1.05 7.59
CA GLY A 306 -1.96 0.88 6.16
C GLY A 306 -0.45 0.80 5.91
N HIS A 307 0.06 1.70 5.06
CA HIS A 307 1.46 2.04 4.78
C HIS A 307 2.30 0.98 4.05
N THR A 308 2.14 -0.28 4.45
CA THR A 308 3.03 -1.37 4.03
C THR A 308 2.65 -2.00 2.69
N HIS A 309 1.42 -1.73 2.21
CA HIS A 309 0.81 -2.35 1.04
C HIS A 309 0.90 -3.88 1.00
N GLY A 310 0.90 -4.54 2.16
CA GLY A 310 1.06 -5.99 2.27
C GLY A 310 2.45 -6.51 1.90
N GLY A 311 3.44 -5.63 1.72
CA GLY A 311 4.76 -5.97 1.18
C GLY A 311 4.80 -6.18 -0.33
N MET A 312 3.67 -5.94 -1.03
CA MET A 312 3.49 -5.96 -2.49
C MET A 312 3.72 -7.33 -3.17
N ILE A 313 4.87 -7.96 -2.97
CA ILE A 313 5.28 -9.23 -3.61
C ILE A 313 5.89 -10.15 -2.53
N PRO A 314 5.69 -11.49 -2.58
CA PRO A 314 6.31 -12.41 -1.65
C PRO A 314 7.84 -12.29 -1.67
N GLY A 315 8.47 -12.26 -0.50
CA GLY A 315 9.91 -12.05 -0.34
C GLY A 315 10.26 -10.58 -0.09
N LEU A 316 9.63 -9.64 -0.81
CA LEU A 316 9.78 -8.20 -0.54
C LEU A 316 9.12 -7.81 0.79
N ASP A 317 8.04 -8.49 1.16
CA ASP A 317 7.39 -8.40 2.47
C ASP A 317 8.37 -8.55 3.64
N ARG A 318 9.39 -9.40 3.55
CA ARG A 318 10.43 -9.55 4.59
C ARG A 318 11.31 -8.31 4.76
N LEU A 319 11.56 -7.57 3.69
CA LEU A 319 12.30 -6.30 3.76
C LEU A 319 11.42 -5.21 4.37
N VAL A 320 10.15 -5.14 3.95
CA VAL A 320 9.15 -4.22 4.51
C VAL A 320 8.94 -4.48 6.01
N ALA A 321 8.90 -5.76 6.42
CA ALA A 321 8.78 -6.16 7.83
C ALA A 321 9.87 -5.55 8.71
N ARG A 322 11.12 -5.49 8.24
CA ARG A 322 12.25 -4.96 9.01
C ARG A 322 12.09 -3.47 9.34
N ALA A 323 11.44 -2.71 8.45
CA ALA A 323 11.14 -1.30 8.67
C ALA A 323 9.92 -1.07 9.57
N ASN A 324 9.07 -2.09 9.74
CA ASN A 324 7.75 -2.00 10.36
C ASN A 324 7.60 -2.91 11.61
N ASN A 325 8.71 -3.19 12.30
CA ASN A 325 8.74 -4.04 13.50
C ASN A 325 8.10 -5.44 13.31
N GLY A 326 8.20 -6.00 12.10
CA GLY A 326 7.64 -7.31 11.76
C GLY A 326 6.22 -7.28 11.20
N PHE A 327 5.51 -6.15 11.28
CA PHE A 327 4.12 -6.02 10.84
C PHE A 327 4.05 -5.61 9.36
N VAL A 328 3.27 -6.34 8.55
CA VAL A 328 3.21 -6.13 7.10
C VAL A 328 1.83 -6.37 6.49
N SER A 329 1.07 -7.37 6.93
CA SER A 329 -0.16 -7.73 6.22
C SER A 329 -1.12 -8.52 7.09
N GLY A 330 -2.37 -8.07 7.15
CA GLY A 330 -3.45 -8.76 7.82
C GLY A 330 -3.43 -8.59 9.34
N ARG A 331 -3.97 -9.59 10.04
CA ARG A 331 -4.21 -9.54 11.48
C ARG A 331 -2.98 -9.99 12.28
N TYR A 332 -2.70 -9.25 13.34
CA TYR A 332 -1.75 -9.59 14.38
C TYR A 332 -2.42 -9.47 15.76
N THR A 333 -1.87 -10.19 16.73
CA THR A 333 -2.21 -10.01 18.15
C THR A 333 -0.98 -9.45 18.84
N VAL A 334 -1.10 -8.26 19.45
CA VAL A 334 0.00 -7.56 20.12
C VAL A 334 -0.42 -7.35 21.57
N GLY A 335 0.05 -8.21 22.47
CA GLY A 335 -0.51 -8.28 23.82
C GLY A 335 -2.00 -8.63 23.77
N ALA A 336 -2.86 -7.77 24.34
CA ALA A 336 -4.32 -7.91 24.27
C ALA A 336 -4.97 -7.17 23.09
N MET A 337 -4.18 -6.42 22.31
CA MET A 337 -4.67 -5.62 21.18
C MET A 337 -4.72 -6.44 19.90
N HIS A 338 -5.76 -6.23 19.10
CA HIS A 338 -5.78 -6.63 17.71
C HIS A 338 -5.15 -5.54 16.83
N LEU A 339 -4.15 -5.90 16.03
CA LEU A 339 -3.63 -5.02 14.98
C LEU A 339 -4.10 -5.56 13.64
N TYR A 340 -4.56 -4.66 12.76
CA TYR A 340 -4.79 -4.98 11.36
C TYR A 340 -3.97 -4.06 10.45
N VAL A 341 -3.15 -4.67 9.59
CA VAL A 341 -2.38 -3.95 8.57
C VAL A 341 -3.00 -4.22 7.21
N SER A 342 -3.65 -3.20 6.67
CA SER A 342 -4.28 -3.26 5.34
C SER A 342 -3.24 -3.49 4.25
N ASN A 343 -3.60 -4.28 3.25
CA ASN A 343 -2.81 -4.35 2.02
C ASN A 343 -2.96 -3.09 1.15
N GLY A 344 -3.84 -2.16 1.52
CA GLY A 344 -4.14 -0.93 0.77
C GLY A 344 -5.28 -1.12 -0.23
N THR A 345 -6.21 -0.16 -0.24
CA THR A 345 -7.30 -0.02 -1.21
C THR A 345 -6.76 0.26 -2.60
N GLY A 346 -5.77 1.16 -2.70
CA GLY A 346 -4.97 1.43 -3.88
C GLY A 346 -3.50 1.05 -3.66
N ILE A 347 -2.60 1.62 -4.45
CA ILE A 347 -1.14 1.50 -4.30
C ILE A 347 -0.44 2.71 -4.91
N TRP A 348 0.68 3.15 -4.35
CA TRP A 348 1.44 4.25 -4.94
C TRP A 348 1.94 3.93 -6.36
N ALA A 349 1.85 4.91 -7.26
CA ALA A 349 2.08 4.67 -8.68
C ALA A 349 3.55 4.34 -9.01
N GLY A 350 4.50 4.67 -8.12
CA GLY A 350 5.91 4.36 -8.32
C GLY A 350 6.23 2.85 -8.28
N PHE A 351 5.41 2.02 -7.64
CA PHE A 351 5.59 0.56 -7.69
C PHE A 351 4.22 -0.14 -7.69
N ALA A 352 3.56 -0.14 -8.83
CA ALA A 352 2.22 -0.72 -8.99
C ALA A 352 2.28 -2.21 -9.34
N LEU A 353 2.89 -3.03 -8.46
CA LEU A 353 3.03 -4.48 -8.63
C LEU A 353 2.54 -5.22 -7.39
N ARG A 354 1.57 -6.14 -7.54
CA ARG A 354 1.07 -6.98 -6.43
C ARG A 354 0.98 -8.46 -6.80
N LEU A 355 1.67 -9.32 -6.06
CA LEU A 355 1.50 -10.78 -6.14
C LEU A 355 1.09 -11.34 -4.78
N ALA A 356 0.04 -12.16 -4.75
CA ALA A 356 -0.52 -12.76 -3.53
C ALA A 356 -0.93 -11.78 -2.40
N LYS A 357 -0.92 -10.46 -2.67
CA LYS A 357 -1.27 -9.38 -1.76
C LYS A 357 -2.33 -8.49 -2.42
N PRO A 358 -3.57 -8.97 -2.62
CA PRO A 358 -4.58 -8.23 -3.37
C PRO A 358 -5.00 -6.94 -2.66
N PRO A 359 -5.43 -5.90 -3.40
CA PRO A 359 -6.10 -4.74 -2.82
C PRO A 359 -7.39 -5.12 -2.11
N GLU A 360 -7.69 -4.42 -1.04
CA GLU A 360 -8.83 -4.69 -0.18
C GLU A 360 -9.52 -3.41 0.32
N ILE A 361 -10.83 -3.52 0.52
CA ILE A 361 -11.60 -2.65 1.40
C ILE A 361 -12.01 -3.53 2.57
N THR A 362 -11.70 -3.15 3.79
CA THR A 362 -11.87 -4.05 4.94
C THR A 362 -12.98 -3.56 5.84
N CYS A 363 -13.98 -4.41 6.10
CA CYS A 363 -15.04 -4.14 7.06
C CYS A 363 -14.82 -5.00 8.31
N PHE A 364 -14.69 -4.34 9.45
CA PHE A 364 -14.56 -4.97 10.75
C PHE A 364 -15.92 -5.02 11.42
N GLN A 365 -16.31 -6.19 11.91
CA GLN A 365 -17.48 -6.36 12.76
C GLN A 365 -16.97 -6.58 14.19
N LEU A 366 -17.33 -5.68 15.09
CA LEU A 366 -16.94 -5.78 16.49
C LEU A 366 -17.86 -6.76 17.21
N ASN A 367 -17.27 -7.75 17.86
CA ASN A 367 -17.98 -8.74 18.64
C ASN A 367 -17.51 -8.64 20.09
N ARG A 368 -18.46 -8.72 21.02
CA ARG A 368 -18.16 -8.75 22.44
C ARG A 368 -17.48 -10.05 22.80
N THR A 369 -16.48 -9.95 23.66
CA THR A 369 -15.94 -11.09 24.41
C THR A 369 -16.04 -10.80 25.88
N GLU A 370 -16.68 -11.72 26.61
CA GLU A 370 -16.64 -11.72 28.07
C GLU A 370 -15.27 -12.22 28.51
N LYS A 371 -14.73 -11.62 29.57
CA LYS A 371 -13.45 -12.05 30.16
C LYS A 371 -13.58 -13.40 30.85
#